data_AF-A0A7X0F058-F1
#
_entry.id   AF-A0A7X0F058-F1
#
_cell.length_a   1.000
_cell.length_b   1.000
_cell.length_c   1.000
_cell.angle_alpha   90.00
_cell.angle_beta   90.00
_cell.angle_gamma   90.00
#
_symmetry.space_group_name_H-M   'P 1'
#
loop_
_entity.id
_entity.type
_entity.pdbx_description
1 polymer ?
#
loop_
_entity_poly.entity_id
_entity_poly.type
_entity_poly.pdbx_seq_one_letter_code
_entity_poly.pdbx_strand_id
1 'polypeptide(L)'
;MPAGKVRYDNLRPAVAKVLGFNRSRVENERWVIFRSFYGIEPFYCRRGKEGAHEKGGVEGQIGYFRRNHLVPVPDVATIDELNAMIDRWDVEDEVRRIRSRPQSIGERFAIEAPLLRPLPTERFETGRLFTPRVDRYSVIVVRTNRYSVPARLIGQAVRVMLHVSHLVVYHKGQEVARHERLIAKGGSRLELDHYLEILLKKPGALPGSTALEQARRSGKFTREHEAWWAAARRAHGEAEGTRALIEVLLLHRHMAHEHVAAGIAAALRVGAWTADAVALEARKVAQLDSEPGSPPPARSPALAWLDEPGVVSLTERRMSALPPDTRPLPSVAIYDQLLRRPAAGSPSPSGEEGRP
;
A
#
# COMPACT_ATOMS: atom_id res chain seq x y z
N MET A 1 -27.30 -23.46 -0.41
CA MET A 1 -26.75 -22.41 -1.29
C MET A 1 -26.58 -23.03 -2.66
N PRO A 2 -26.90 -22.34 -3.75
CA PRO A 2 -26.46 -22.79 -5.06
C PRO A 2 -24.92 -22.89 -5.07
N ALA A 3 -24.37 -23.93 -5.68
CA ALA A 3 -22.92 -24.10 -5.82
C ALA A 3 -22.32 -22.89 -6.57
N GLY A 4 -21.11 -22.47 -6.18
CA GLY A 4 -20.39 -21.36 -6.82
C GLY A 4 -20.82 -19.95 -6.41
N LYS A 5 -21.78 -19.79 -5.49
CA LYS A 5 -22.27 -18.47 -5.04
C LYS A 5 -21.84 -18.15 -3.60
N VAL A 6 -21.53 -16.88 -3.36
CA VAL A 6 -21.17 -16.37 -2.03
C VAL A 6 -22.39 -15.72 -1.38
N ARG A 7 -22.70 -16.12 -0.15
CA ARG A 7 -23.84 -15.57 0.59
C ARG A 7 -23.54 -14.16 1.07
N TYR A 8 -24.38 -13.20 0.71
CA TYR A 8 -24.28 -11.83 1.19
C TYR A 8 -25.53 -11.38 1.93
N ASP A 9 -25.32 -10.58 2.95
CA ASP A 9 -26.39 -9.80 3.54
C ASP A 9 -26.79 -8.63 2.62
N ASN A 10 -27.89 -7.97 2.95
CA ASN A 10 -28.31 -6.72 2.30
C ASN A 10 -27.55 -5.52 2.87
N LEU A 11 -26.23 -5.63 2.97
CA LEU A 11 -25.35 -4.57 3.47
C LEU A 11 -25.38 -3.35 2.53
N ARG A 12 -25.47 -2.14 3.10
CA ARG A 12 -25.53 -0.89 2.32
C ARG A 12 -24.37 -0.71 1.32
N PRO A 13 -23.13 -1.14 1.61
CA PRO A 13 -22.05 -1.06 0.64
C PRO A 13 -22.25 -1.91 -0.63
N ALA A 14 -22.99 -3.03 -0.55
CA ALA A 14 -23.25 -3.91 -1.71
C ALA A 14 -24.61 -3.63 -2.36
N VAL A 15 -25.63 -3.38 -1.55
CA VAL A 15 -27.01 -3.19 -1.99
C VAL A 15 -27.42 -1.73 -1.84
N ALA A 16 -27.61 -1.05 -2.97
CA ALA A 16 -28.16 0.30 -3.00
C ALA A 16 -29.68 0.30 -2.78
N LYS A 17 -30.40 -0.63 -3.41
CA LYS A 17 -31.86 -0.78 -3.24
C LYS A 17 -32.28 -2.25 -3.32
N VAL A 18 -33.25 -2.61 -2.49
CA VAL A 18 -33.93 -3.91 -2.57
C VAL A 18 -35.12 -3.78 -3.50
N LEU A 19 -35.22 -4.64 -4.50
CA LEU A 19 -36.31 -4.61 -5.48
C LEU A 19 -37.35 -5.70 -5.16
N GLY A 20 -38.59 -5.27 -4.92
CA GLY A 20 -39.75 -6.15 -4.71
C GLY A 20 -39.58 -7.17 -3.58
N PHE A 21 -40.36 -8.25 -3.66
CA PHE A 21 -40.34 -9.37 -2.71
C PHE A 21 -39.36 -10.49 -3.11
N ASN A 22 -38.68 -10.36 -4.25
CA ASN A 22 -37.72 -11.36 -4.75
C ASN A 22 -36.28 -11.06 -4.26
N ARG A 23 -35.28 -11.83 -4.72
CA ARG A 23 -33.86 -11.66 -4.35
C ARG A 23 -33.12 -10.62 -5.21
N SER A 24 -33.82 -9.87 -6.06
CA SER A 24 -33.22 -8.87 -6.95
C SER A 24 -32.82 -7.61 -6.20
N ARG A 25 -31.64 -7.08 -6.52
CA ARG A 25 -31.06 -5.90 -5.87
C ARG A 25 -30.56 -4.93 -6.93
N VAL A 26 -30.69 -3.64 -6.66
CA VAL A 26 -29.83 -2.64 -7.28
C VAL A 26 -28.53 -2.65 -6.50
N GLU A 27 -27.49 -3.14 -7.14
CA GLU A 27 -26.14 -3.20 -6.59
C GLU A 27 -25.47 -1.82 -6.64
N ASN A 28 -24.59 -1.56 -5.68
CA ASN A 28 -23.75 -0.36 -5.72
C ASN A 28 -22.70 -0.51 -6.83
N GLU A 29 -22.42 0.54 -7.60
CA GLU A 29 -21.51 0.46 -8.76
C GLU A 29 -20.13 -0.09 -8.36
N ARG A 30 -19.55 0.45 -7.30
CA ARG A 30 -18.24 -0.02 -6.81
C ARG A 30 -18.26 -1.47 -6.34
N TRP A 31 -19.40 -1.95 -5.84
CA TRP A 31 -19.60 -3.34 -5.48
C TRP A 31 -19.63 -4.24 -6.72
N VAL A 32 -20.29 -3.81 -7.80
CA VAL A 32 -20.29 -4.52 -9.09
C VAL A 32 -18.86 -4.69 -9.61
N ILE A 33 -18.04 -3.64 -9.58
CA ILE A 33 -16.65 -3.71 -10.03
C ILE A 33 -15.86 -4.69 -9.15
N PHE A 34 -15.98 -4.59 -7.81
CA PHE A 34 -15.31 -5.50 -6.87
C PHE A 34 -15.66 -6.97 -7.13
N ARG A 35 -16.95 -7.30 -7.22
CA ARG A 35 -17.36 -8.70 -7.42
C ARG A 35 -16.97 -9.22 -8.79
N SER A 36 -16.95 -8.35 -9.81
CA SER A 36 -16.52 -8.72 -11.16
C SER A 36 -15.01 -9.00 -11.20
N PHE A 37 -14.22 -8.18 -10.50
CA PHE A 37 -12.77 -8.36 -10.37
C PHE A 37 -12.39 -9.72 -9.78
N TYR A 38 -13.11 -10.16 -8.74
CA TYR A 38 -12.87 -11.46 -8.10
C TYR A 38 -13.72 -12.61 -8.65
N GLY A 39 -14.55 -12.36 -9.68
CA GLY A 39 -15.45 -13.39 -10.23
C GLY A 39 -16.48 -13.93 -9.23
N ILE A 40 -16.91 -13.10 -8.26
CA ILE A 40 -17.86 -13.46 -7.21
C ILE A 40 -19.29 -13.34 -7.73
N GLU A 41 -20.06 -14.42 -7.59
CA GLU A 41 -21.51 -14.39 -7.79
C GLU A 41 -22.23 -14.25 -6.43
N PRO A 42 -22.85 -13.09 -6.12
CA PRO A 42 -23.50 -12.88 -4.84
C PRO A 42 -24.87 -13.56 -4.80
N PHE A 43 -25.16 -14.18 -3.66
CA PHE A 43 -26.48 -14.69 -3.31
C PHE A 43 -27.01 -13.91 -2.10
N TYR A 44 -27.94 -12.99 -2.35
CA TYR A 44 -28.49 -12.14 -1.30
C TYR A 44 -29.54 -12.87 -0.46
N CYS A 45 -29.37 -12.79 0.86
CA CYS A 45 -30.36 -13.30 1.81
C CYS A 45 -31.70 -12.54 1.71
N ARG A 46 -32.80 -13.27 1.94
CA ARG A 46 -34.12 -12.66 2.13
C ARG A 46 -34.13 -11.80 3.39
N ARG A 47 -34.95 -10.74 3.40
CA ARG A 47 -35.14 -9.88 4.57
C ARG A 47 -36.20 -10.47 5.51
N GLY A 48 -36.10 -10.17 6.80
CA GLY A 48 -37.09 -10.57 7.80
C GLY A 48 -36.91 -12.00 8.32
N LYS A 49 -37.88 -12.46 9.12
CA LYS A 49 -37.85 -13.78 9.81
C LYS A 49 -37.66 -14.94 8.83
N GLU A 50 -38.20 -14.82 7.62
CA GLU A 50 -38.07 -15.82 6.56
C GLU A 50 -36.64 -16.04 6.08
N GLY A 51 -35.72 -15.07 6.23
CA GLY A 51 -34.31 -15.21 5.85
C GLY A 51 -33.37 -15.60 6.99
N ALA A 52 -33.85 -15.64 8.24
CA ALA A 52 -33.00 -15.78 9.42
C ALA A 52 -32.28 -17.14 9.46
N HIS A 53 -32.98 -18.20 9.03
CA HIS A 53 -32.43 -19.55 8.94
C HIS A 53 -31.26 -19.67 7.93
N GLU A 54 -31.09 -18.71 7.01
CA GLU A 54 -30.03 -18.77 5.99
C GLU A 54 -28.63 -18.45 6.56
N LYS A 55 -28.54 -17.91 7.78
CA LYS A 55 -27.27 -17.46 8.39
C LYS A 55 -26.89 -18.11 9.72
N GLY A 56 -27.75 -18.97 10.28
CA GLY A 56 -27.56 -19.50 11.63
C GLY A 56 -26.20 -20.19 11.90
N GLY A 57 -25.60 -20.83 10.88
CA GLY A 57 -24.26 -21.42 11.00
C GLY A 57 -23.15 -20.38 11.21
N VAL A 58 -23.19 -19.27 10.44
CA VAL A 58 -22.20 -18.19 10.52
C VAL A 58 -22.37 -17.42 11.82
N GLU A 59 -23.62 -17.10 12.20
CA GLU A 59 -23.94 -16.42 13.45
C GLU A 59 -23.50 -17.22 14.68
N GLY A 60 -23.67 -18.55 14.64
CA GLY A 60 -23.20 -19.45 15.70
C GLY A 60 -21.67 -19.46 15.83
N GLN A 61 -20.93 -19.47 14.73
CA GLN A 61 -19.45 -19.41 14.78
C GLN A 61 -18.95 -18.05 15.27
N ILE A 62 -19.55 -16.94 14.81
CA ILE A 62 -19.22 -15.59 15.31
C ILE A 62 -19.48 -15.51 16.81
N GLY A 63 -20.62 -16.02 17.28
CA GLY A 63 -20.95 -16.06 18.70
C GLY A 63 -20.03 -16.96 19.53
N TYR A 64 -19.49 -18.03 18.94
CA TYR A 64 -18.45 -18.85 19.57
C TYR A 64 -17.13 -18.06 19.68
N PHE A 65 -16.62 -17.53 18.58
CA PHE A 65 -15.34 -16.81 18.55
C PHE A 65 -15.32 -15.66 19.57
N ARG A 66 -16.39 -14.84 19.57
CA ARG A 66 -16.51 -13.71 20.51
C ARG A 66 -16.46 -14.15 21.97
N ARG A 67 -17.14 -15.23 22.34
CA ARG A 67 -17.20 -15.69 23.74
C ARG A 67 -15.91 -16.31 24.23
N ASN A 68 -15.09 -16.89 23.35
CA ASN A 68 -13.84 -17.53 23.73
C ASN A 68 -12.63 -16.59 23.69
N HIS A 69 -12.65 -15.59 22.80
CA HIS A 69 -11.49 -14.74 22.56
C HIS A 69 -11.70 -13.26 22.91
N LEU A 70 -12.95 -12.78 22.84
CA LEU A 70 -13.27 -11.35 23.03
C LEU A 70 -14.09 -11.10 24.30
N VAL A 71 -14.13 -12.07 25.22
CA VAL A 71 -14.79 -11.95 26.53
C VAL A 71 -13.87 -12.52 27.63
N PRO A 72 -13.37 -11.69 28.57
CA PRO A 72 -13.49 -10.23 28.57
C PRO A 72 -12.82 -9.61 27.33
N VAL A 73 -13.20 -8.38 26.98
CA VAL A 73 -12.60 -7.67 25.84
C VAL A 73 -11.10 -7.53 26.10
N PRO A 74 -10.22 -7.95 25.18
CA PRO A 74 -8.77 -7.81 25.34
C PRO A 74 -8.38 -6.35 25.60
N ASP A 75 -7.57 -6.14 26.63
CA ASP A 75 -6.95 -4.85 26.90
C ASP A 75 -5.60 -4.80 26.17
N VAL A 76 -5.51 -3.95 25.16
CA VAL A 76 -4.38 -3.86 24.23
C VAL A 76 -4.09 -2.40 23.92
N ALA A 77 -2.82 -2.07 23.73
CA ALA A 77 -2.39 -0.70 23.52
C ALA A 77 -2.65 -0.22 22.08
N THR A 78 -2.71 -1.16 21.12
CA THR A 78 -2.84 -0.84 19.69
C THR A 78 -3.78 -1.80 18.95
N ILE A 79 -4.30 -1.34 17.81
CA ILE A 79 -5.08 -2.19 16.91
C ILE A 79 -4.21 -3.31 16.28
N ASP A 80 -2.92 -3.08 16.09
CA ASP A 80 -1.99 -4.05 15.51
C ASP A 80 -1.75 -5.22 16.47
N GLU A 81 -1.64 -4.93 17.77
CA GLU A 81 -1.60 -5.94 18.82
C GLU A 81 -2.87 -6.80 18.83
N LEU A 82 -4.05 -6.17 18.72
CA LEU A 82 -5.32 -6.89 18.60
C LEU A 82 -5.37 -7.80 17.37
N ASN A 83 -4.92 -7.29 16.22
CA ASN A 83 -4.88 -8.06 14.98
C ASN A 83 -3.96 -9.28 15.12
N ALA A 84 -2.77 -9.11 15.71
CA ALA A 84 -1.84 -10.22 15.95
C ALA A 84 -2.43 -11.30 16.87
N MET A 85 -3.22 -10.90 17.88
CA MET A 85 -3.95 -11.84 18.72
C MET A 85 -5.02 -12.61 17.93
N ILE A 86 -5.77 -11.92 17.08
CA ILE A 86 -6.80 -12.52 16.22
C ILE A 86 -6.18 -13.51 15.23
N ASP A 87 -5.10 -13.14 14.57
CA ASP A 87 -4.40 -14.02 13.61
C ASP A 87 -3.96 -15.32 14.27
N ARG A 88 -3.44 -15.25 15.51
CA ARG A 88 -3.09 -16.44 16.29
C ARG A 88 -4.32 -17.31 16.59
N TRP A 89 -5.42 -16.71 17.03
CA TRP A 89 -6.65 -17.47 17.34
C TRP A 89 -7.27 -18.10 16.09
N ASP A 90 -7.19 -17.44 14.93
CA ASP A 90 -7.66 -17.99 13.66
C ASP A 90 -6.86 -19.24 13.27
N VAL A 91 -5.54 -19.25 13.48
CA VAL A 91 -4.69 -20.44 13.26
C VAL A 91 -5.03 -21.54 14.27
N GLU A 92 -5.22 -21.20 15.54
CA GLU A 92 -5.65 -22.17 16.57
C GLU A 92 -7.03 -22.78 16.25
N ASP A 93 -7.91 -22.05 15.58
CA ASP A 93 -9.23 -22.55 15.19
C ASP A 93 -9.17 -23.67 14.15
N GLU A 94 -8.07 -23.79 13.39
CA GLU A 94 -7.90 -24.84 12.38
C GLU A 94 -7.94 -26.25 12.97
N VAL A 95 -7.49 -26.46 14.21
CA VAL A 95 -7.51 -27.78 14.86
C VAL A 95 -8.87 -28.15 15.43
N ARG A 96 -9.82 -27.21 15.50
CA ARG A 96 -11.14 -27.44 16.10
C ARG A 96 -12.01 -28.32 15.23
N ARG A 97 -12.83 -29.16 15.86
CA ARG A 97 -13.89 -29.93 15.21
C ARG A 97 -15.25 -29.26 15.43
N ILE A 98 -16.04 -29.13 14.35
CA ILE A 98 -17.37 -28.55 14.44
C ILE A 98 -18.38 -29.63 14.80
N ARG A 99 -18.96 -29.56 16.00
CA ARG A 99 -19.94 -30.53 16.54
C ARG A 99 -19.37 -31.96 16.48
N SER A 100 -20.12 -32.91 15.93
CA SER A 100 -19.73 -34.32 15.78
C SER A 100 -18.97 -34.63 14.49
N ARG A 101 -18.43 -33.61 13.79
CA ARG A 101 -17.67 -33.86 12.55
C ARG A 101 -16.33 -34.53 12.87
N PRO A 102 -15.94 -35.56 12.10
CA PRO A 102 -14.73 -36.34 12.38
C PRO A 102 -13.44 -35.58 12.08
N GLN A 103 -13.47 -34.70 11.08
CA GLN A 103 -12.33 -33.90 10.64
C GLN A 103 -12.34 -32.49 11.28
N SER A 104 -11.14 -31.95 11.51
CA SER A 104 -10.96 -30.55 11.94
C SER A 104 -11.31 -29.57 10.82
N ILE A 105 -11.39 -28.28 11.16
CA ILE A 105 -11.62 -27.20 10.19
C ILE A 105 -10.48 -27.16 9.16
N GLY A 106 -9.23 -27.20 9.63
CA GLY A 106 -8.03 -27.18 8.80
C GLY A 106 -7.93 -28.39 7.88
N GLU A 107 -8.23 -29.60 8.37
CA GLU A 107 -8.25 -30.82 7.54
C GLU A 107 -9.27 -30.70 6.40
N ARG A 108 -10.46 -30.19 6.69
CA ARG A 108 -11.49 -29.98 5.66
C ARG A 108 -11.09 -28.88 4.68
N PHE A 109 -10.48 -27.81 5.16
CA PHE A 109 -9.98 -26.74 4.30
C PHE A 109 -8.86 -27.24 3.37
N ALA A 110 -7.92 -28.03 3.87
CA ALA A 110 -6.84 -28.60 3.05
C ALA A 110 -7.35 -29.48 1.90
N ILE A 111 -8.48 -30.17 2.08
CA ILE A 111 -9.15 -30.94 1.02
C ILE A 111 -9.81 -30.02 -0.02
N GLU A 112 -10.43 -28.93 0.43
CA GLU A 112 -11.18 -28.00 -0.45
C GLU A 112 -10.26 -26.97 -1.16
N ALA A 113 -9.15 -26.56 -0.53
CA ALA A 113 -8.22 -25.55 -1.02
C ALA A 113 -7.71 -25.78 -2.46
N PRO A 114 -7.27 -26.98 -2.88
CA PRO A 114 -6.82 -27.21 -4.25
C PRO A 114 -7.96 -27.14 -5.30
N LEU A 115 -9.22 -27.12 -4.87
CA LEU A 115 -10.39 -26.98 -5.74
C LEU A 115 -10.78 -25.50 -5.95
N LEU A 116 -10.16 -24.57 -5.22
CA LEU A 116 -10.44 -23.14 -5.32
C LEU A 116 -9.78 -22.53 -6.55
N ARG A 117 -10.38 -21.46 -7.07
CA ARG A 117 -9.78 -20.67 -8.15
C ARG A 117 -8.60 -19.85 -7.63
N PRO A 118 -7.54 -19.65 -8.43
CA PRO A 118 -6.48 -18.72 -8.06
C PRO A 118 -7.03 -17.29 -7.94
N LEU A 119 -6.44 -16.51 -7.04
CA LEU A 119 -6.73 -15.08 -6.94
C LEU A 119 -6.13 -14.33 -8.15
N PRO A 120 -6.73 -13.20 -8.56
CA PRO A 120 -6.07 -12.27 -9.48
C PRO A 120 -4.70 -11.85 -8.95
N THR A 121 -3.72 -11.66 -9.85
CA THR A 121 -2.38 -11.20 -9.50
C THR A 121 -2.38 -9.78 -8.95
N GLU A 122 -3.26 -8.93 -9.49
CA GLU A 122 -3.46 -7.57 -9.01
C GLU A 122 -4.44 -7.57 -7.83
N ARG A 123 -4.29 -6.59 -6.93
CA ARG A 123 -5.26 -6.36 -5.85
C ARG A 123 -6.29 -5.33 -6.28
N PHE A 124 -7.54 -5.55 -5.90
CA PHE A 124 -8.58 -4.57 -6.12
C PHE A 124 -8.36 -3.32 -5.24
N GLU A 125 -8.30 -2.15 -5.85
CA GLU A 125 -8.18 -0.88 -5.14
C GLU A 125 -9.48 -0.53 -4.38
N THR A 126 -9.41 -0.55 -3.05
CA THR A 126 -10.55 -0.26 -2.16
C THR A 126 -10.66 1.23 -1.79
N GLY A 127 -9.59 1.99 -2.00
CA GLY A 127 -9.46 3.39 -1.66
C GLY A 127 -10.29 4.31 -2.55
N ARG A 128 -10.72 5.45 -1.99
CA ARG A 128 -11.44 6.48 -2.72
C ARG A 128 -10.46 7.52 -3.25
N LEU A 129 -10.57 7.81 -4.54
CA LEU A 129 -9.73 8.79 -5.21
C LEU A 129 -10.24 10.21 -4.98
N PHE A 130 -9.32 11.13 -4.68
CA PHE A 130 -9.55 12.57 -4.63
C PHE A 130 -8.43 13.29 -5.38
N THR A 131 -8.70 14.51 -5.85
CA THR A 131 -7.72 15.34 -6.55
C THR A 131 -7.66 16.76 -5.96
N PRO A 132 -7.30 16.92 -4.67
CA PRO A 132 -7.21 18.24 -4.06
C PRO A 132 -6.02 19.04 -4.61
N ARG A 133 -6.15 20.37 -4.57
CA ARG A 133 -5.04 21.30 -4.80
C ARG A 133 -4.36 21.61 -3.47
N VAL A 134 -3.02 21.63 -3.48
CA VAL A 134 -2.22 21.97 -2.30
C VAL A 134 -2.33 23.47 -2.04
N ASP A 135 -2.67 23.84 -0.82
CA ASP A 135 -2.81 25.25 -0.41
C ASP A 135 -1.45 25.93 -0.13
N ARG A 136 -1.49 27.22 0.22
CA ARG A 136 -0.30 28.01 0.54
C ARG A 136 0.45 27.56 1.81
N TYR A 137 -0.20 26.74 2.65
CA TYR A 137 0.35 26.21 3.89
C TYR A 137 0.87 24.78 3.71
N SER A 138 1.02 24.34 2.45
CA SER A 138 1.47 22.98 2.11
C SER A 138 0.56 21.88 2.65
N VAL A 139 -0.76 22.13 2.60
CA VAL A 139 -1.79 21.22 3.12
C VAL A 139 -2.79 20.89 2.02
N ILE A 140 -3.32 19.67 2.07
CA ILE A 140 -4.50 19.23 1.33
C ILE A 140 -5.66 18.97 2.28
N VAL A 141 -6.88 19.22 1.81
CA VAL A 141 -8.11 18.93 2.56
C VAL A 141 -8.80 17.71 1.96
N VAL A 142 -8.97 16.67 2.76
CA VAL A 142 -9.65 15.43 2.39
C VAL A 142 -10.71 15.12 3.44
N ARG A 143 -11.98 15.07 3.02
CA ARG A 143 -13.13 14.79 3.91
C ARG A 143 -13.12 15.64 5.19
N THR A 144 -12.88 16.95 5.06
CA THR A 144 -12.78 17.96 6.15
C THR A 144 -11.50 17.93 7.00
N ASN A 145 -10.62 16.97 6.79
CA ASN A 145 -9.35 16.86 7.52
C ASN A 145 -8.19 17.38 6.68
N ARG A 146 -7.20 17.96 7.36
CA ARG A 146 -6.03 18.60 6.78
C ARG A 146 -4.82 17.67 6.88
N TYR A 147 -4.13 17.44 5.77
CA TYR A 147 -2.91 16.64 5.72
C TYR A 147 -1.81 17.44 5.05
N SER A 148 -0.65 17.52 5.69
CA SER A 148 0.52 18.16 5.09
C SER A 148 1.03 17.37 3.87
N VAL A 149 1.66 18.06 2.94
CA VAL A 149 2.42 17.50 1.82
C VAL A 149 3.73 18.29 1.67
N PRO A 150 4.75 17.79 0.95
CA PRO A 150 5.99 18.53 0.75
C PRO A 150 5.77 19.94 0.17
N ALA A 151 6.41 20.95 0.79
CA ALA A 151 6.31 22.38 0.43
C ALA A 151 6.51 22.70 -1.04
N ARG A 152 7.37 21.96 -1.75
CA ARG A 152 7.56 22.07 -3.20
C ARG A 152 6.29 21.86 -4.03
N LEU A 153 5.24 21.27 -3.45
CA LEU A 153 3.97 20.99 -4.13
C LEU A 153 2.92 22.10 -3.92
N ILE A 154 3.22 23.19 -3.22
CA ILE A 154 2.29 24.31 -3.03
C ILE A 154 1.74 24.77 -4.38
N GLY A 155 0.40 24.87 -4.47
CA GLY A 155 -0.30 25.24 -5.70
C GLY A 155 -0.38 24.15 -6.76
N GLN A 156 0.13 22.93 -6.53
CA GLN A 156 -0.03 21.81 -7.46
C GLN A 156 -1.31 21.03 -7.17
N ALA A 157 -1.86 20.34 -8.18
CA ALA A 157 -2.89 19.35 -7.98
C ALA A 157 -2.23 18.00 -7.66
N VAL A 158 -2.73 17.31 -6.64
CA VAL A 158 -2.22 15.98 -6.23
C VAL A 158 -3.34 14.97 -6.24
N ARG A 159 -3.00 13.70 -6.41
CA ARG A 159 -3.94 12.59 -6.40
C ARG A 159 -3.87 11.90 -5.06
N VAL A 160 -4.99 11.77 -4.36
CA VAL A 160 -5.04 11.18 -3.02
C VAL A 160 -5.89 9.91 -3.08
N MET A 161 -5.29 8.80 -2.66
CA MET A 161 -6.01 7.56 -2.40
C MET A 161 -6.34 7.49 -0.92
N LEU A 162 -7.63 7.58 -0.57
CA LEU A 162 -8.11 7.50 0.80
C LEU A 162 -8.58 6.08 1.12
N HIS A 163 -7.83 5.37 1.94
CA HIS A 163 -8.16 4.05 2.46
C HIS A 163 -8.92 4.17 3.81
N VAL A 164 -9.18 3.02 4.43
CA VAL A 164 -9.90 2.95 5.72
C VAL A 164 -9.05 3.50 6.85
N SER A 165 -7.78 3.08 6.96
CA SER A 165 -6.86 3.46 8.05
C SER A 165 -5.88 4.57 7.69
N HIS A 166 -5.65 4.82 6.40
CA HIS A 166 -4.63 5.76 5.94
C HIS A 166 -5.03 6.42 4.62
N LEU A 167 -4.25 7.39 4.18
CA LEU A 167 -4.27 7.91 2.82
C LEU A 167 -2.86 7.96 2.25
N VAL A 168 -2.77 7.83 0.93
CA VAL A 168 -1.55 7.97 0.15
C VAL A 168 -1.71 9.12 -0.83
N VAL A 169 -0.77 10.04 -0.83
CA VAL A 169 -0.74 11.21 -1.72
C VAL A 169 0.28 10.94 -2.82
N TYR A 170 -0.16 11.12 -4.06
CA TYR A 170 0.63 10.95 -5.26
C TYR A 170 0.75 12.27 -6.02
N HIS A 171 1.93 12.54 -6.55
CA HIS A 171 2.16 13.61 -7.51
C HIS A 171 2.96 13.05 -8.69
N LYS A 172 2.45 13.23 -9.92
CA LYS A 172 3.05 12.69 -11.16
C LYS A 172 3.40 11.20 -11.09
N GLY A 173 2.54 10.40 -10.44
CA GLY A 173 2.72 8.95 -10.31
C GLY A 173 3.61 8.48 -9.16
N GLN A 174 4.29 9.39 -8.45
CA GLN A 174 5.13 9.06 -7.30
C GLN A 174 4.39 9.31 -5.99
N GLU A 175 4.54 8.41 -5.02
CA GLU A 175 4.11 8.63 -3.63
C GLU A 175 4.95 9.76 -3.04
N VAL A 176 4.28 10.82 -2.55
CA VAL A 176 4.94 11.99 -1.95
C VAL A 176 4.63 12.17 -0.48
N ALA A 177 3.56 11.55 0.02
CA ALA A 177 3.23 11.53 1.43
C ALA A 177 2.28 10.38 1.75
N ARG A 178 2.39 9.82 2.94
CA ARG A 178 1.46 8.85 3.51
C ARG A 178 1.07 9.29 4.92
N HIS A 179 -0.23 9.25 5.20
CA HIS A 179 -0.77 9.67 6.48
C HIS A 179 -1.75 8.66 7.03
N GLU A 180 -1.70 8.43 8.33
CA GLU A 180 -2.81 7.81 9.04
C GLU A 180 -4.06 8.68 8.91
N ARG A 181 -5.21 8.04 8.73
CA ARG A 181 -6.47 8.72 8.51
C ARG A 181 -7.03 9.22 9.85
N LEU A 182 -7.31 10.52 9.91
CA LEU A 182 -8.01 11.12 11.04
C LEU A 182 -9.50 10.74 10.99
N ILE A 183 -10.01 10.18 12.09
CA ILE A 183 -11.42 9.77 12.24
C ILE A 183 -12.32 10.96 12.60
N ALA A 184 -11.85 11.83 13.49
CA ALA A 184 -12.55 13.06 13.85
C ALA A 184 -12.58 14.06 12.69
N LYS A 185 -13.54 14.99 12.69
CA LYS A 185 -13.69 16.04 11.67
C LYS A 185 -12.87 17.27 12.04
N GLY A 186 -12.34 17.97 11.04
CA GLY A 186 -11.62 19.23 11.22
C GLY A 186 -10.22 19.08 11.80
N GLY A 187 -9.70 17.85 11.91
CA GLY A 187 -8.36 17.61 12.42
C GLY A 187 -7.26 17.96 11.42
N SER A 188 -6.02 18.05 11.92
CA SER A 188 -4.84 18.25 11.08
C SER A 188 -3.73 17.27 11.45
N ARG A 189 -3.12 16.65 10.44
CA ARG A 189 -1.93 15.80 10.59
C ARG A 189 -0.80 16.38 9.75
N LEU A 190 0.21 16.92 10.44
CA LEU A 190 1.30 17.68 9.86
C LEU A 190 2.61 16.95 10.13
N GLU A 191 3.34 16.62 9.06
CA GLU A 191 4.66 16.00 9.14
C GLU A 191 5.71 17.11 9.05
N LEU A 192 6.66 17.12 9.99
CA LEU A 192 7.67 18.17 10.06
C LEU A 192 8.56 18.21 8.81
N ASP A 193 8.92 17.04 8.26
CA ASP A 193 9.75 16.92 7.05
C ASP A 193 9.22 17.73 5.85
N HIS A 194 7.89 17.80 5.71
CA HIS A 194 7.24 18.49 4.60
C HIS A 194 7.53 19.99 4.57
N TYR A 195 7.93 20.58 5.70
CA TYR A 195 8.17 22.02 5.84
C TYR A 195 9.65 22.39 5.86
N LEU A 196 10.58 21.42 5.96
CA LEU A 196 12.00 21.68 6.18
C LEU A 196 12.63 22.58 5.10
N GLU A 197 12.22 22.44 3.83
CA GLU A 197 12.72 23.29 2.73
C GLU A 197 12.36 24.78 2.89
N ILE A 198 11.19 25.08 3.48
CA ILE A 198 10.77 26.44 3.79
C ILE A 198 11.48 26.93 5.04
N LEU A 199 11.57 26.07 6.06
CA LEU A 199 12.20 26.39 7.34
C LEU A 199 13.70 26.65 7.16
N LEU A 200 14.38 26.00 6.23
CA LEU A 200 15.80 26.26 5.92
C LEU A 200 16.04 27.72 5.48
N LYS A 201 15.06 28.30 4.75
CA LYS A 201 15.07 29.71 4.35
C LYS A 201 14.63 30.65 5.47
N LYS A 202 13.74 30.19 6.36
CA LYS A 202 13.16 30.97 7.47
C LYS A 202 13.23 30.17 8.80
N PRO A 203 14.42 29.99 9.37
CA PRO A 203 14.61 29.11 10.54
C PRO A 203 13.83 29.57 11.76
N GLY A 204 13.64 30.88 11.94
CA GLY A 204 12.87 31.44 13.06
C GLY A 204 11.40 31.03 13.12
N ALA A 205 10.84 30.41 12.07
CA ALA A 205 9.47 29.88 12.08
C ALA A 205 9.36 28.48 12.72
N LEU A 206 10.48 27.76 12.91
CA LEU A 206 10.47 26.40 13.46
C LEU A 206 9.89 26.32 14.89
N PRO A 207 10.33 27.16 15.87
CA PRO A 207 9.91 27.01 17.27
C PRO A 207 8.39 27.11 17.50
N GLY A 208 7.71 27.95 16.72
CA GLY A 208 6.25 28.17 16.81
C GLY A 208 5.42 27.29 15.87
N SER A 209 6.02 26.33 15.18
CA SER A 209 5.31 25.54 14.17
C SER A 209 4.46 24.43 14.80
N THR A 210 3.22 24.31 14.36
CA THR A 210 2.33 23.19 14.75
C THR A 210 2.89 21.84 14.31
N ALA A 211 3.66 21.79 13.23
CA ALA A 211 4.33 20.57 12.78
C ALA A 211 5.37 20.07 13.79
N LEU A 212 6.17 20.97 14.38
CA LEU A 212 7.11 20.62 15.45
C LEU A 212 6.37 20.18 16.73
N GLU A 213 5.29 20.86 17.09
CA GLU A 213 4.44 20.47 18.22
C GLU A 213 3.88 19.04 18.05
N GLN A 214 3.41 18.69 16.86
CA GLN A 214 2.96 17.33 16.56
C GLN A 214 4.10 16.31 16.54
N ALA A 215 5.28 16.68 16.03
CA ALA A 215 6.47 15.83 16.04
C ALA A 215 6.94 15.50 17.48
N ARG A 216 6.86 16.47 18.39
CA ARG A 216 7.10 16.26 19.83
C ARG A 216 6.08 15.31 20.46
N ARG A 217 4.79 15.54 20.21
CA ARG A 217 3.70 14.68 20.75
C ARG A 217 3.78 13.24 20.26
N SER A 218 4.23 13.03 19.03
CA SER A 218 4.39 11.69 18.44
C SER A 218 5.70 11.00 18.82
N GLY A 219 6.60 11.67 19.55
CA GLY A 219 7.91 11.13 19.92
C GLY A 219 8.94 11.13 18.79
N LYS A 220 8.58 11.56 17.57
CA LYS A 220 9.51 11.69 16.44
C LYS A 220 10.58 12.75 16.68
N PHE A 221 10.26 13.78 17.45
CA PHE A 221 11.22 14.79 17.91
C PHE A 221 11.58 14.49 19.37
N THR A 222 12.74 13.89 19.57
CA THR A 222 13.14 13.32 20.88
C THR A 222 13.81 14.36 21.79
N ARG A 223 14.12 13.96 23.03
CA ARG A 223 14.85 14.82 24.00
C ARG A 223 16.26 15.15 23.53
N GLU A 224 16.89 14.24 22.80
CA GLU A 224 18.21 14.42 22.20
C GLU A 224 18.17 15.53 21.15
N HIS A 225 17.11 15.58 20.33
CA HIS A 225 16.90 16.67 19.38
C HIS A 225 16.76 18.03 20.09
N GLU A 226 15.96 18.09 21.17
CA GLU A 226 15.81 19.32 21.98
C GLU A 226 17.14 19.76 22.60
N ALA A 227 17.86 18.85 23.23
CA ALA A 227 19.12 19.15 23.92
C ALA A 227 20.19 19.63 22.94
N TRP A 228 20.34 18.94 21.81
CA TRP A 228 21.27 19.32 20.76
C TRP A 228 20.90 20.68 20.15
N TRP A 229 19.62 20.93 19.87
CA TRP A 229 19.16 22.20 19.35
C TRP A 229 19.40 23.36 20.31
N ALA A 230 19.13 23.18 21.61
CA ALA A 230 19.40 24.18 22.63
C ALA A 230 20.90 24.49 22.76
N ALA A 231 21.77 23.49 22.61
CA ALA A 231 23.21 23.69 22.60
C ALA A 231 23.69 24.42 21.32
N ALA A 232 23.18 24.04 20.15
CA ALA A 232 23.50 24.69 18.88
C ALA A 232 23.07 26.17 18.87
N ARG A 233 21.90 26.50 19.42
CA ARG A 233 21.44 27.90 19.58
C ARG A 233 22.33 28.72 20.50
N ARG A 234 22.86 28.12 21.58
CA ARG A 234 23.80 28.79 22.48
C ARG A 234 25.17 29.02 21.83
N ALA A 235 25.64 28.08 21.02
CA ALA A 235 26.95 28.15 20.39
C ALA A 235 26.98 29.06 19.15
N HIS A 236 25.95 29.01 18.31
CA HIS A 236 25.92 29.67 17.00
C HIS A 236 24.88 30.80 16.90
N GLY A 237 24.14 31.05 17.98
CA GLY A 237 23.02 31.98 17.99
C GLY A 237 21.72 31.35 17.48
N GLU A 238 20.62 32.08 17.64
CA GLU A 238 19.26 31.61 17.39
C GLU A 238 19.03 31.11 15.96
N ALA A 239 19.42 31.92 14.96
CA ALA A 239 19.13 31.64 13.56
C ALA A 239 20.00 30.49 13.01
N GLU A 240 21.32 30.57 13.18
CA GLU A 240 22.25 29.57 12.65
C GLU A 240 22.16 28.25 13.42
N GLY A 241 21.97 28.26 14.74
CA GLY A 241 21.73 27.04 15.51
C GLY A 241 20.44 26.33 15.11
N THR A 242 19.39 27.08 14.73
CA THR A 242 18.15 26.49 14.22
C THR A 242 18.30 25.99 12.79
N ARG A 243 19.08 26.69 11.94
CA ARG A 243 19.42 26.20 10.60
C ARG A 243 20.18 24.87 10.68
N ALA A 244 21.17 24.76 11.57
CA ALA A 244 21.91 23.52 11.80
C ALA A 244 20.98 22.37 12.23
N LEU A 245 19.98 22.62 13.09
CA LEU A 245 18.97 21.60 13.42
C LEU A 245 18.16 21.18 12.18
N ILE A 246 17.72 22.13 11.36
CA ILE A 246 16.95 21.82 10.14
C ILE A 246 17.77 20.95 9.18
N GLU A 247 19.06 21.23 9.04
CA GLU A 247 19.99 20.41 8.26
C GLU A 247 20.13 18.99 8.83
N VAL A 248 20.22 18.84 10.16
CA VAL A 248 20.18 17.54 10.84
C VAL A 248 18.87 16.80 10.54
N LEU A 249 17.72 17.48 10.64
CA LEU A 249 16.42 16.86 10.36
C LEU A 249 16.30 16.41 8.90
N LEU A 250 16.94 17.12 7.96
CA LEU A 250 16.97 16.72 6.55
C LEU A 250 17.73 15.40 6.32
N LEU A 251 18.64 14.99 7.23
CA LEU A 251 19.35 13.71 7.13
C LEU A 251 18.39 12.51 7.15
N HIS A 252 17.23 12.63 7.82
CA HIS A 252 16.21 11.58 7.85
C HIS A 252 15.65 11.21 6.46
N ARG A 253 15.87 12.04 5.42
CA ARG A 253 15.48 11.70 4.04
C ARG A 253 16.36 10.62 3.40
N HIS A 254 17.57 10.42 3.93
CA HIS A 254 18.58 9.55 3.34
C HIS A 254 19.23 8.60 4.35
N MET A 255 18.84 8.67 5.61
CA MET A 255 19.38 7.87 6.72
C MET A 255 18.25 7.37 7.61
N ALA A 256 18.40 6.18 8.19
CA ALA A 256 17.40 5.64 9.10
C ALA A 256 17.27 6.52 10.35
N HIS A 257 16.04 6.58 10.90
CA HIS A 257 15.75 7.42 12.07
C HIS A 257 16.65 7.10 13.26
N GLU A 258 16.87 5.81 13.52
CA GLU A 258 17.70 5.31 14.62
C GLU A 258 19.16 5.76 14.50
N HIS A 259 19.73 5.73 13.29
CA HIS A 259 21.09 6.16 13.02
C HIS A 259 21.27 7.67 13.25
N VAL A 260 20.33 8.48 12.78
CA VAL A 260 20.36 9.94 12.99
C VAL A 260 20.19 10.27 14.47
N ALA A 261 19.27 9.61 15.17
CA ALA A 261 19.08 9.80 16.62
C ALA A 261 20.36 9.44 17.41
N ALA A 262 21.01 8.32 17.06
CA ALA A 262 22.28 7.93 17.65
C ALA A 262 23.41 8.94 17.33
N GLY A 263 23.45 9.45 16.09
CA GLY A 263 24.38 10.49 15.67
C GLY A 263 24.21 11.80 16.44
N ILE A 264 22.96 12.23 16.69
CA ILE A 264 22.65 13.41 17.52
C ILE A 264 23.15 13.20 18.94
N ALA A 265 22.87 12.03 19.53
CA ALA A 265 23.33 11.70 20.89
C ALA A 265 24.86 11.66 20.98
N ALA A 266 25.56 11.12 19.96
CA ALA A 266 27.01 11.10 19.90
C ALA A 266 27.60 12.52 19.78
N ALA A 267 27.07 13.34 18.87
CA ALA A 267 27.50 14.72 18.68
C ALA A 267 27.28 15.57 19.94
N LEU A 268 26.15 15.36 20.64
CA LEU A 268 25.85 16.01 21.91
C LEU A 268 26.88 15.69 23.00
N ARG A 269 27.37 14.44 23.08
CA ARG A 269 28.41 14.03 24.06
C ARG A 269 29.76 14.68 23.81
N VAL A 270 30.15 14.84 22.55
CA VAL A 270 31.44 15.42 22.15
C VAL A 270 31.38 16.95 22.09
N GLY A 271 30.18 17.54 22.17
CA GLY A 271 29.98 18.98 22.09
C GLY A 271 30.07 19.52 20.66
N ALA A 272 29.70 18.71 19.66
CA ALA A 272 29.71 19.09 18.26
C ALA A 272 28.33 19.58 17.80
N TRP A 273 28.25 20.84 17.38
CA TRP A 273 27.00 21.56 17.09
C TRP A 273 26.75 21.81 15.59
N THR A 274 27.37 20.99 14.74
CA THR A 274 27.24 21.09 13.27
C THR A 274 26.49 19.88 12.71
N ALA A 275 25.73 20.09 11.63
CA ALA A 275 25.01 19.01 10.95
C ALA A 275 25.96 17.94 10.38
N ASP A 276 27.13 18.35 9.90
CA ASP A 276 28.16 17.43 9.38
C ASP A 276 28.70 16.47 10.44
N ALA A 277 28.88 16.95 11.69
CA ALA A 277 29.30 16.09 12.78
C ALA A 277 28.24 15.03 13.11
N VAL A 278 26.96 15.42 13.15
CA VAL A 278 25.84 14.49 13.33
C VAL A 278 25.78 13.48 12.19
N ALA A 279 25.94 13.93 10.93
CA ALA A 279 25.94 13.07 9.76
C ALA A 279 27.10 12.06 9.79
N LEU A 280 28.30 12.48 10.23
CA LEU A 280 29.46 11.61 10.38
C LEU A 280 29.19 10.51 11.42
N GLU A 281 28.71 10.89 12.60
CA GLU A 281 28.41 9.93 13.66
C GLU A 281 27.27 8.98 13.28
N ALA A 282 26.22 9.49 12.63
CA ALA A 282 25.13 8.65 12.14
C ALA A 282 25.60 7.65 11.06
N ARG A 283 26.54 8.03 10.19
CA ARG A 283 27.12 7.12 9.19
C ARG A 283 28.00 6.05 9.83
N LYS A 284 28.77 6.38 10.87
CA LYS A 284 29.55 5.39 11.64
C LYS A 284 28.64 4.32 12.24
N VAL A 285 27.53 4.73 12.86
CA VAL A 285 26.53 3.79 13.42
C VAL A 285 25.93 2.92 12.32
N ALA A 286 25.52 3.51 11.20
CA ALA A 286 24.97 2.76 10.07
C ALA A 286 25.96 1.73 9.50
N GLN A 287 27.26 2.04 9.49
CA GLN A 287 28.31 1.11 9.06
C GLN A 287 28.48 -0.05 10.04
N LEU A 288 28.44 0.20 11.35
CA LEU A 288 28.51 -0.84 12.38
C LEU A 288 27.34 -1.82 12.28
N ASP A 289 26.13 -1.32 12.01
CA ASP A 289 24.94 -2.16 11.78
C ASP A 289 25.01 -2.96 10.47
N SER A 290 25.83 -2.52 9.53
CA SER A 290 26.02 -3.17 8.23
C SER A 290 27.15 -4.21 8.23
N GLU A 291 27.94 -4.34 9.31
CA GLU A 291 28.99 -5.36 9.39
C GLU A 291 28.38 -6.77 9.51
N PRO A 292 28.83 -7.75 8.68
CA PRO A 292 28.23 -9.08 8.62
C PRO A 292 28.66 -9.93 9.82
N GLY A 293 27.92 -9.82 10.93
CA GLY A 293 28.15 -10.60 12.15
C GLY A 293 26.90 -11.19 12.81
N SER A 294 25.70 -10.87 12.33
CA SER A 294 24.44 -11.38 12.90
C SER A 294 23.59 -12.05 11.84
N PRO A 295 23.18 -13.33 12.01
CA PRO A 295 22.20 -13.92 11.12
C PRO A 295 20.92 -13.08 11.19
N PRO A 296 20.24 -12.82 10.07
CA PRO A 296 19.01 -12.06 10.09
C PRO A 296 18.03 -12.76 11.05
N PRO A 297 17.34 -12.03 11.95
CA PRO A 297 16.27 -12.64 12.72
C PRO A 297 15.30 -13.25 11.70
N ALA A 298 14.94 -14.52 11.90
CA ALA A 298 13.99 -15.20 11.05
C ALA A 298 12.73 -14.34 10.95
N ARG A 299 12.54 -13.69 9.80
CA ARG A 299 11.36 -12.86 9.52
C ARG A 299 10.15 -13.79 9.60
N SER A 300 9.19 -13.46 10.46
CA SER A 300 7.89 -14.12 10.46
C SER A 300 7.29 -14.06 9.04
N PRO A 301 6.85 -15.18 8.44
CA PRO A 301 6.30 -15.22 7.09
C PRO A 301 4.97 -14.43 6.91
N ALA A 302 4.45 -13.82 7.96
CA ALA A 302 3.19 -13.10 7.98
C ALA A 302 3.21 -11.72 7.26
N LEU A 303 4.37 -11.14 6.94
CA LEU A 303 4.46 -9.77 6.40
C LEU A 303 5.31 -9.62 5.11
N ALA A 304 5.69 -10.72 4.47
CA ALA A 304 6.46 -10.68 3.21
C ALA A 304 5.74 -9.96 2.04
N TRP A 305 4.43 -9.75 2.15
CA TRP A 305 3.58 -9.17 1.11
C TRP A 305 3.52 -7.63 1.09
N LEU A 306 4.24 -6.95 2.00
CA LEU A 306 4.36 -5.49 2.03
C LEU A 306 5.56 -4.96 1.22
N ASP A 307 6.48 -5.84 0.82
CA ASP A 307 7.78 -5.49 0.23
C ASP A 307 7.87 -5.73 -1.29
N GLU A 308 6.75 -5.90 -2.00
CA GLU A 308 6.80 -5.98 -3.48
C GLU A 308 7.23 -4.62 -4.07
N PRO A 309 8.37 -4.53 -4.79
CA PRO A 309 8.77 -3.32 -5.50
C PRO A 309 7.86 -3.17 -6.73
N GLY A 310 6.69 -2.58 -6.50
CA GLY A 310 5.69 -2.34 -7.53
C GLY A 310 6.01 -1.15 -8.42
N VAL A 311 7.17 -1.15 -9.10
CA VAL A 311 7.39 -0.62 -10.47
C VAL A 311 8.67 -1.27 -11.01
N VAL A 312 8.54 -2.28 -11.89
CA VAL A 312 9.70 -2.80 -12.62
C VAL A 312 10.13 -1.75 -13.65
N SER A 313 11.35 -1.22 -13.52
CA SER A 313 11.95 -0.34 -14.51
C SER A 313 12.09 -1.10 -15.83
N LEU A 314 11.41 -0.63 -16.88
CA LEU A 314 11.56 -1.16 -18.25
C LEU A 314 13.02 -1.09 -18.74
N THR A 315 13.82 -0.21 -18.15
CA THR A 315 15.25 -0.04 -18.42
C THR A 315 16.07 -1.18 -17.81
N GLU A 316 15.77 -1.62 -16.59
CA GLU A 316 16.45 -2.76 -15.95
C GLU A 316 16.15 -4.08 -16.67
N ARG A 317 14.91 -4.26 -17.15
CA ARG A 317 14.53 -5.43 -17.97
C ARG A 317 15.23 -5.45 -19.34
N ARG A 318 15.66 -4.30 -19.85
CA ARG A 318 16.44 -4.21 -21.11
C ARG A 318 17.93 -4.46 -20.91
N MET A 319 18.43 -4.32 -19.68
CA MET A 319 19.84 -4.47 -19.34
C MET A 319 20.17 -5.88 -18.82
N SER A 320 19.17 -6.68 -18.43
CA SER A 320 19.38 -8.09 -18.14
C SER A 320 19.69 -8.85 -19.43
N ALA A 321 20.82 -9.55 -19.46
CA ALA A 321 21.20 -10.41 -20.58
C ALA A 321 20.10 -11.46 -20.78
N LEU A 322 19.39 -11.37 -21.91
CA LEU A 322 18.41 -12.37 -22.30
C LEU A 322 19.12 -13.72 -22.47
N PRO A 323 18.51 -14.85 -22.06
CA PRO A 323 19.03 -16.17 -22.39
C PRO A 323 19.25 -16.29 -23.91
N PRO A 324 20.30 -16.98 -24.38
CA PRO A 324 20.54 -17.16 -25.79
C PRO A 324 19.31 -17.79 -26.46
N ASP A 325 18.80 -17.15 -27.52
CA ASP A 325 17.63 -17.63 -28.25
C ASP A 325 18.02 -18.85 -29.08
N THR A 326 17.62 -20.04 -28.62
CA THR A 326 17.89 -21.32 -29.29
C THR A 326 16.79 -21.71 -30.28
N ARG A 327 15.82 -20.83 -30.54
CA ARG A 327 14.74 -21.14 -31.49
C ARG A 327 15.29 -21.10 -32.92
N PRO A 328 14.92 -22.07 -33.78
CA PRO A 328 15.29 -22.03 -35.19
C PRO A 328 14.68 -20.78 -35.84
N LEU A 329 15.42 -20.18 -36.77
CA LEU A 329 14.93 -19.03 -37.54
C LEU A 329 13.61 -19.40 -38.24
N PRO A 330 12.58 -18.55 -38.16
CA PRO A 330 11.33 -18.79 -38.86
C PRO A 330 11.60 -18.87 -40.37
N SER A 331 11.22 -19.98 -40.99
CA SER A 331 11.35 -20.17 -42.42
C SER A 331 10.21 -19.44 -43.15
N VAL A 332 10.58 -18.59 -44.10
CA VAL A 332 9.64 -17.93 -45.02
C VAL A 332 9.32 -18.78 -46.26
N ALA A 333 9.85 -20.01 -46.36
CA ALA A 333 9.65 -20.89 -47.52
C ALA A 333 8.17 -21.23 -47.80
N ILE A 334 7.29 -21.09 -46.79
CA ILE A 334 5.84 -21.29 -46.93
C ILE A 334 5.21 -20.16 -47.78
N TYR A 335 5.81 -18.96 -47.79
CA TYR A 335 5.32 -17.80 -48.54
C TYR A 335 5.79 -17.76 -50.01
N ASP A 336 6.80 -18.56 -50.39
CA ASP A 336 7.28 -18.66 -51.78
C ASP A 336 6.27 -19.33 -52.73
N GLN A 337 5.23 -19.97 -52.18
CA GLN A 337 4.16 -20.58 -52.97
C GLN A 337 3.27 -19.55 -53.70
N LEU A 338 3.33 -18.27 -53.30
CA LEU A 338 2.52 -17.19 -53.88
C LEU A 338 3.25 -16.38 -54.98
N LEU A 339 4.51 -16.68 -55.28
CA LEU A 339 5.31 -15.94 -56.28
C LEU A 339 5.47 -16.66 -57.62
N ARG A 340 4.83 -17.82 -57.84
CA ARG A 340 4.82 -18.47 -59.16
C ARG A 340 3.83 -17.77 -60.10
N ARG A 341 4.24 -16.64 -60.66
CA ARG A 341 3.65 -16.09 -61.90
C ARG A 341 3.95 -17.07 -63.05
N PRO A 342 2.95 -17.44 -63.90
CA PRO A 342 3.24 -18.18 -65.12
C PRO A 342 4.11 -17.32 -66.04
N ALA A 343 5.17 -17.90 -66.58
CA ALA A 343 6.01 -17.27 -67.59
C ALA A 343 5.17 -16.95 -68.83
N ALA A 344 5.15 -15.69 -69.24
CA ALA A 344 4.68 -15.28 -70.54
C ALA A 344 5.72 -15.66 -71.59
N GLY A 345 5.33 -16.46 -72.58
CA GLY A 345 6.12 -16.63 -73.80
C GLY A 345 6.11 -18.05 -74.35
N SER A 346 5.21 -18.32 -75.30
CA SER A 346 5.45 -19.10 -76.54
C SER A 346 4.18 -19.07 -77.42
N PRO A 347 4.32 -19.15 -78.75
CA PRO A 347 3.65 -18.22 -79.68
C PRO A 347 2.36 -18.75 -80.33
N SER A 348 1.60 -17.81 -80.88
CA SER A 348 0.40 -18.01 -81.71
C SER A 348 0.69 -18.82 -82.98
N PRO A 349 -0.23 -19.70 -83.43
CA PRO A 349 -0.29 -20.09 -84.82
C PRO A 349 -1.07 -19.04 -85.64
N SER A 350 -0.42 -18.53 -86.69
CA SER A 350 -1.04 -18.03 -87.94
C SER A 350 -2.17 -18.98 -88.37
N GLY A 351 -3.36 -18.55 -88.78
CA GLY A 351 -3.61 -17.56 -89.84
C GLY A 351 -3.63 -18.28 -91.20
N GLU A 352 -4.80 -18.74 -91.65
CA GLU A 352 -5.22 -18.96 -93.05
C GLU A 352 -6.70 -19.41 -93.00
N GLU A 353 -7.67 -18.54 -93.28
CA GLU A 353 -8.17 -18.09 -94.59
C GLU A 353 -8.77 -19.20 -95.46
N GLY A 354 -9.86 -18.82 -96.13
CA GLY A 354 -10.84 -19.71 -96.71
C GLY A 354 -10.42 -20.26 -98.07
N ARG A 355 -11.15 -21.31 -98.45
CA ARG A 355 -11.41 -21.71 -99.84
C ARG A 355 -11.72 -20.49 -100.74
N PRO A 356 -11.63 -20.63 -102.07
CA PRO A 356 -10.77 -21.48 -102.90
C PRO A 356 -9.71 -20.70 -103.69
#